data_AF-A0A7I7T7D0-F1
#
_entry.id   AF-A0A7I7T7D0-F1
#
_cell.length_a   1.000
_cell.length_b   1.000
_cell.length_c   1.000
_cell.angle_alpha   90.00
_cell.angle_beta   90.00
_cell.angle_gamma   90.00
#
_symmetry.space_group_name_H-M   'P 1'
#
loop_
_entity.id
_entity.type
_entity.pdbx_description
1 polymer ?
#
loop_
_entity_poly.entity_id
_entity_poly.type
_entity_poly.pdbx_seq_one_letter_code
_entity_poly.pdbx_strand_id
1 'polypeptide(L)'
;MGTDQRWRARTGLALISLAALIVGCVSTGPIAGADEPTAGQAILVDLGDPNAVATWTTVNDPVMGGRSSSTVTFGDGGLVFSGDISLDNNGGFAISAITSR
;
A
#
# COMPACT_ATOMS: atom_id res chain seq x y z
N MET A 1 8.93 -14.00 -67.63
CA MET A 1 9.45 -12.91 -66.77
C MET A 1 8.26 -12.15 -66.19
N GLY A 2 7.92 -12.33 -64.91
CA GLY A 2 6.73 -11.67 -64.31
C GLY A 2 6.30 -12.20 -62.93
N THR A 3 6.89 -13.31 -62.49
CA THR A 3 6.61 -13.94 -61.19
C THR A 3 7.45 -13.38 -60.04
N ASP A 4 8.66 -12.91 -60.34
CA ASP A 4 9.65 -12.53 -59.32
C ASP A 4 9.35 -11.16 -58.68
N GLN A 5 8.78 -10.24 -59.45
CA GLN A 5 8.41 -8.90 -59.00
C GLN A 5 7.21 -8.91 -58.03
N ARG A 6 6.28 -9.86 -58.22
CA ARG A 6 5.09 -10.04 -57.36
C ARG A 6 5.46 -10.62 -55.99
N TRP A 7 6.50 -11.47 -55.94
CA TRP A 7 6.98 -12.07 -54.70
C TRP A 7 7.80 -11.09 -53.85
N ARG A 8 8.61 -10.24 -54.49
CA ARG A 8 9.39 -9.19 -53.81
C ARG A 8 8.50 -8.08 -53.23
N ALA A 9 7.43 -7.70 -53.92
CA ALA A 9 6.47 -6.73 -53.40
C ALA A 9 5.68 -7.25 -52.19
N ARG A 10 5.29 -8.54 -52.21
CA ARG A 10 4.52 -9.18 -51.12
C ARG A 10 5.35 -9.40 -49.85
N THR A 11 6.61 -9.78 -50.02
CA THR A 11 7.56 -9.94 -48.90
C THR A 11 7.94 -8.58 -48.30
N GLY A 12 8.14 -7.56 -49.12
CA GLY A 12 8.35 -6.18 -48.66
C GLY A 12 7.17 -5.64 -47.85
N LEU A 13 5.93 -5.77 -48.34
CA LEU A 13 4.74 -5.35 -47.59
C LEU A 13 4.57 -6.12 -46.27
N ALA A 14 4.79 -7.44 -46.28
CA ALA A 14 4.65 -8.26 -45.08
C ALA A 14 5.66 -7.87 -43.98
N LEU A 15 6.90 -7.55 -44.36
CA LEU A 15 7.92 -7.09 -43.42
C LEU A 15 7.62 -5.70 -42.85
N ILE A 16 7.07 -4.79 -43.67
CA ILE A 16 6.67 -3.45 -43.23
C ILE A 16 5.49 -3.53 -42.24
N SER A 17 4.49 -4.36 -42.53
CA SER A 17 3.34 -4.58 -41.63
C SER A 17 3.74 -5.24 -40.31
N LEU A 18 4.72 -6.16 -40.33
CA LEU A 18 5.23 -6.80 -39.12
C LEU A 18 6.04 -5.82 -38.25
N ALA A 19 6.84 -4.94 -38.87
CA ALA A 19 7.56 -3.90 -38.14
C ALA A 19 6.59 -2.88 -37.49
N ALA A 20 5.51 -2.51 -38.18
CA ALA A 20 4.49 -1.62 -37.65
C ALA A 20 3.73 -2.24 -36.46
N LEU A 21 3.50 -3.56 -36.47
CA LEU A 21 2.85 -4.27 -35.35
C LEU A 21 3.72 -4.28 -34.10
N ILE A 22 5.04 -4.46 -34.23
CA ILE A 22 5.97 -4.51 -33.09
C ILE A 22 6.09 -3.15 -32.39
N VAL A 23 6.01 -2.04 -33.14
CA VAL A 23 6.11 -0.67 -32.58
C VAL A 23 4.83 -0.24 -31.84
N GLY A 24 3.66 -0.78 -32.19
CA GLY A 24 2.39 -0.43 -31.55
C GLY A 24 2.18 -1.00 -30.14
N CYS A 25 3.03 -1.93 -29.69
CA CYS A 25 2.84 -2.67 -28.44
C CYS A 25 3.45 -1.99 -27.21
N VAL A 26 4.25 -0.93 -27.36
CA VAL A 26 4.82 -0.20 -26.22
C VAL A 26 3.76 0.76 -25.69
N SER A 27 2.90 0.25 -24.82
CA SER A 27 2.08 1.09 -23.95
C SER A 27 2.96 1.69 -22.86
N THR A 28 3.47 2.90 -23.09
CA THR A 28 3.90 3.80 -22.01
C THR A 28 2.66 4.37 -21.31
N GLY A 29 1.89 3.49 -20.67
CA GLY A 29 0.91 3.93 -19.68
C GLY A 29 1.67 4.49 -18.47
N PRO A 30 1.16 5.55 -17.82
CA PRO A 30 1.76 6.01 -16.57
C PRO A 30 1.73 4.85 -15.57
N ILE A 31 2.89 4.50 -15.04
CA ILE A 31 3.01 3.63 -13.88
C ILE A 31 2.47 4.49 -12.73
N ALA A 32 1.23 4.28 -12.33
CA ALA A 32 0.66 5.01 -11.19
C ALA A 32 1.58 4.74 -9.98
N GLY A 33 2.28 5.77 -9.52
CA GLY A 33 2.99 5.72 -8.25
C GLY A 33 1.96 5.49 -7.16
N ALA A 34 2.19 4.51 -6.30
CA ALA A 34 1.27 4.18 -5.19
C ALA A 34 1.10 5.33 -4.18
N ASP A 35 1.82 6.44 -4.34
CA ASP A 35 1.96 7.55 -3.39
C ASP A 35 1.42 8.89 -3.92
N GLU A 36 0.82 8.92 -5.12
CA GLU A 36 0.16 10.15 -5.59
C GLU A 36 -1.21 10.28 -4.91
N PRO A 37 -1.46 11.32 -4.10
CA PRO A 37 -2.75 11.50 -3.46
C PRO A 37 -3.79 11.76 -4.54
N THR A 38 -4.61 10.75 -4.80
CA THR A 38 -5.73 10.87 -5.73
C THR A 38 -6.66 11.95 -5.18
N ALA A 39 -7.06 12.92 -6.01
CA ALA A 39 -7.95 14.00 -5.61
C ALA A 39 -9.17 13.43 -4.86
N GLY A 40 -9.26 13.70 -3.55
CA GLY A 40 -10.29 13.15 -2.66
C GLY A 40 -9.79 12.30 -1.47
N GLN A 41 -8.48 12.04 -1.33
CA GLN A 41 -7.95 11.39 -0.12
C GLN A 41 -7.86 12.37 1.06
N ALA A 42 -8.50 12.04 2.18
CA ALA A 42 -8.42 12.78 3.43
C ALA A 42 -7.54 12.02 4.44
N ILE A 43 -6.59 12.71 5.07
CA ILE A 43 -5.84 12.17 6.20
C ILE A 43 -6.79 12.09 7.39
N LEU A 44 -7.05 10.87 7.88
CA LEU A 44 -7.93 10.63 9.04
C LEU A 44 -7.20 10.90 10.36
N VAL A 45 -5.93 10.53 10.44
CA VAL A 45 -5.06 10.73 11.59
C VAL A 45 -3.64 10.93 11.07
N ASP A 46 -2.98 11.99 11.51
CA ASP A 46 -1.55 12.18 11.30
C ASP A 46 -0.80 11.65 12.52
N LEU A 47 -0.14 10.49 12.41
CA LEU A 47 0.61 9.91 13.52
C LEU A 47 1.93 10.65 13.80
N GLY A 48 2.36 11.54 12.91
CA GLY A 48 3.49 12.45 13.12
C GLY A 48 3.14 13.67 13.97
N ASP A 49 1.85 13.95 14.17
CA ASP A 49 1.39 15.00 15.08
C ASP A 49 1.25 14.46 16.52
N PRO A 50 2.05 14.94 17.48
CA PRO A 50 1.95 14.51 18.87
C PRO A 50 0.56 14.79 19.48
N ASN A 51 -0.18 15.79 19.00
CA ASN A 51 -1.54 16.07 19.49
C ASN A 51 -2.54 15.02 19.01
N ALA A 52 -2.40 14.55 17.76
CA ALA A 52 -3.18 13.44 17.26
C ALA A 52 -2.88 12.15 18.03
N VAL A 53 -1.61 11.86 18.32
CA VAL A 53 -1.22 10.70 19.16
C VAL A 53 -1.76 10.81 20.59
N ALA A 54 -1.84 11.99 21.17
CA ALA A 54 -2.43 12.20 22.50
C ALA A 54 -3.92 11.84 22.61
N THR A 55 -4.63 11.71 21.48
CA THR A 55 -6.04 11.24 21.46
C THR A 55 -6.18 9.72 21.55
N TRP A 56 -5.08 8.98 21.39
CA TRP A 56 -5.06 7.54 21.50
C TRP A 56 -5.05 7.11 22.95
N THR A 57 -5.78 6.04 23.24
CA THR A 57 -5.89 5.47 24.57
C THR A 57 -5.60 3.98 24.51
N THR A 58 -4.96 3.44 25.54
CA THR A 58 -4.76 1.99 25.67
C THR A 58 -6.00 1.35 26.23
N VAL A 59 -6.46 0.29 25.57
CA VAL A 59 -7.60 -0.51 26.01
C VAL A 59 -7.06 -1.90 26.28
N ASN A 60 -6.61 -2.14 27.51
CA ASN A 60 -6.23 -3.49 27.93
C ASN A 60 -7.52 -4.25 28.25
N ASP A 61 -8.01 -5.08 27.33
CA ASP A 61 -9.16 -5.98 27.56
C ASP A 61 -8.66 -7.29 28.19
N PRO A 62 -8.94 -7.56 29.48
CA PRO A 62 -8.54 -8.80 30.14
C PRO A 62 -9.53 -9.92 29.75
N VAL A 63 -9.54 -10.32 28.49
CA VAL A 63 -10.27 -11.52 28.06
C VAL A 63 -9.77 -12.70 28.91
N MET A 64 -10.70 -13.43 29.53
CA MET A 64 -10.44 -14.53 30.49
C MET A 64 -9.61 -14.16 31.75
N GLY A 65 -9.46 -12.87 32.06
CA GLY A 65 -8.63 -12.41 33.18
C GLY A 65 -7.15 -12.25 32.84
N GLY A 66 -6.80 -12.19 31.54
CA GLY A 66 -5.44 -11.94 31.08
C GLY A 66 -4.83 -10.65 31.67
N ARG A 67 -3.50 -10.64 31.87
CA ARG A 67 -2.77 -9.57 32.58
C ARG A 67 -1.80 -8.79 31.70
N SER A 68 -2.09 -8.70 30.41
CA SER A 68 -1.24 -7.91 29.51
C SER A 68 -1.39 -6.42 29.82
N SER A 69 -0.31 -5.68 29.62
CA SER A 69 -0.27 -4.23 29.82
C SER A 69 0.30 -3.55 28.59
N SER A 70 -0.18 -2.34 28.30
CA SER A 70 0.34 -1.56 27.18
C SER A 70 0.26 -0.06 27.44
N THR A 71 0.99 0.70 26.64
CA THR A 71 1.05 2.15 26.64
C THR A 71 1.21 2.67 25.21
N VAL A 72 0.60 3.82 24.93
CA VAL A 72 0.82 4.61 23.72
C VAL A 72 1.59 5.87 24.10
N THR A 73 2.64 6.17 23.35
CA THR A 73 3.43 7.40 23.49
C THR A 73 3.75 7.98 22.11
N PHE A 74 4.18 9.24 22.06
CA PHE A 74 4.81 9.80 20.86
C PHE A 74 6.33 9.65 20.98
N GLY A 75 6.97 9.11 19.95
CA GLY A 75 8.40 8.86 19.89
C GLY A 75 8.85 8.54 18.47
N ASP A 76 10.13 8.76 18.15
CA ASP A 76 10.70 8.45 16.83
C ASP A 76 9.95 9.05 15.62
N GLY A 77 9.30 10.20 15.85
CA GLY A 77 8.51 10.89 14.82
C GLY A 77 7.11 10.29 14.58
N GLY A 78 6.63 9.41 15.45
CA GLY A 78 5.34 8.75 15.30
C GLY A 78 4.70 8.26 16.60
N LEU A 79 3.59 7.52 16.44
CA LEU A 79 2.96 6.77 17.53
C LEU A 79 3.80 5.53 17.87
N VAL A 80 4.17 5.40 19.15
CA VAL A 80 4.85 4.24 19.71
C VAL A 80 3.89 3.49 20.63
N PHE A 81 3.53 2.27 20.24
CA PHE A 81 2.76 1.32 21.04
C PHE A 81 3.72 0.29 21.65
N SER A 82 3.70 0.14 22.97
CA SER A 82 4.59 -0.78 23.69
C SER A 82 3.90 -1.37 24.92
N GLY A 83 4.43 -2.49 25.44
CA GLY A 83 3.83 -3.17 26.58
C GLY A 83 4.35 -4.59 26.80
N ASP A 84 3.78 -5.26 27.79
CA ASP A 84 4.10 -6.63 28.17
C ASP A 84 2.89 -7.54 27.91
N ILE A 85 3.12 -8.63 27.18
CA ILE A 85 2.12 -9.67 26.96
C ILE A 85 2.28 -10.75 28.01
N SER A 86 1.20 -11.07 28.72
CA SER A 86 1.16 -12.15 29.71
C SER A 86 0.29 -13.30 29.22
N LEU A 87 0.79 -14.53 29.40
CA LEU A 87 0.06 -15.78 29.18
C LEU A 87 -0.70 -16.26 30.43
N ASP A 88 -0.59 -15.53 31.55
CA ASP A 88 -1.37 -15.81 32.76
C ASP A 88 -2.86 -15.84 32.44
N ASN A 89 -3.60 -16.71 33.12
CA ASN A 89 -5.04 -16.89 32.96
C ASN A 89 -5.45 -17.23 31.51
N ASN A 90 -4.56 -17.90 30.76
CA ASN A 90 -4.75 -18.24 29.35
C ASN A 90 -5.00 -17.00 28.47
N GLY A 91 -4.47 -15.84 28.88
CA GLY A 91 -4.57 -14.57 28.16
C GLY A 91 -3.51 -14.40 27.06
N GLY A 92 -3.35 -13.15 26.60
CA GLY A 92 -2.27 -12.76 25.67
C GLY A 92 -2.63 -11.68 24.66
N PHE A 93 -3.27 -10.57 25.09
CA PHE A 93 -3.74 -9.52 24.18
C PHE A 93 -3.50 -8.12 24.75
N ALA A 94 -3.09 -7.17 23.91
CA ALA A 94 -3.00 -5.75 24.24
C ALA A 94 -3.50 -4.91 23.06
N ILE A 95 -4.24 -3.82 23.33
CA ILE A 95 -4.93 -3.03 22.30
C ILE A 95 -4.75 -1.53 22.60
N SER A 96 -4.63 -0.73 21.55
CA SER A 96 -4.81 0.73 21.62
C SER A 96 -5.91 1.15 20.65
N ALA A 97 -6.65 2.20 21.02
CA ALA A 97 -7.76 2.72 20.23
C ALA A 97 -7.73 4.25 20.23
N ILE A 98 -7.97 4.82 19.06
CA ILE A 98 -8.32 6.23 18.93
C ILE A 98 -9.83 6.39 19.11
N THR A 99 -10.25 7.33 19.95
CA THR A 99 -11.66 7.68 20.08
C THR A 99 -11.91 8.95 19.29
N SER A 100 -12.64 8.84 18.18
CA SER A 100 -13.23 10.01 17.52
C SER A 100 -14.26 10.62 18.49
N ARG A 101 -14.05 11.87 18.91
CA ARG A 101 -15.15 12.66 19.50
C ARG A 101 -16.06 13.18 18.40
#